data_AF-A0A6N1XBN7-F1
#
_entry.id   AF-A0A6N1XBN7-F1
#
_cell.length_a   1.000
_cell.length_b   1.000
_cell.length_c   1.000
_cell.angle_alpha   90.00
_cell.angle_beta   90.00
_cell.angle_gamma   90.00
#
_symmetry.space_group_name_H-M   'P 1'
#
loop_
_entity.id
_entity.type
_entity.pdbx_description
1 polymer ?
#
loop_
_entity_poly.entity_id
_entity_poly.type
_entity_poly.pdbx_seq_one_letter_code
_entity_poly.pdbx_strand_id
1 'polypeptide(L)'
;MTDKTAGQARTVLIMNTFSNVPEDRKNKLNASLSRITTTPARLGDLCKEVAQVGMPDYYPNYMILHGIKSFSGNPHDGALVANFDATGTWKGLLSAYLHCPD
;
A
#
# COMPACT_ATOMS: atom_id res chain seq x y z
N MET A 1 10.61 2.84 -4.69
CA MET A 1 10.99 4.21 -5.08
C MET A 1 12.29 4.60 -4.41
N THR A 2 13.10 5.35 -5.11
CA THR A 2 14.34 5.99 -4.62
C THR A 2 14.01 7.24 -3.79
N ASP A 3 13.01 8.01 -4.22
CA ASP A 3 12.47 9.12 -3.45
C ASP A 3 11.59 8.58 -2.31
N LYS A 4 12.08 8.70 -1.07
CA LYS A 4 11.36 8.25 0.13
C LYS A 4 10.21 9.17 0.52
N THR A 5 10.19 10.42 0.04
CA THR A 5 9.12 11.37 0.34
C THR A 5 7.80 10.97 -0.33
N ALA A 6 7.88 10.24 -1.44
CA ALA A 6 6.74 9.61 -2.11
C ALA A 6 5.97 8.62 -1.22
N GLY A 7 6.53 8.19 -0.08
CA GLY A 7 5.81 7.37 0.91
C GLY A 7 4.53 8.02 1.44
N GLN A 8 4.43 9.36 1.45
CA GLN A 8 3.21 10.09 1.84
C GLN A 8 2.04 9.84 0.88
N ALA A 9 2.31 9.39 -0.35
CA ALA A 9 1.29 9.07 -1.34
C ALA A 9 0.26 8.04 -0.83
N ARG A 10 0.69 7.10 0.03
CA ARG A 10 -0.21 6.12 0.65
C ARG A 10 -1.29 6.82 1.49
N THR A 11 -0.89 7.78 2.33
CA THR A 11 -1.82 8.50 3.21
C THR A 11 -2.82 9.29 2.38
N VAL A 12 -2.35 10.01 1.37
CA VAL A 12 -3.21 10.79 0.45
C VAL A 12 -4.16 9.88 -0.32
N LEU A 13 -3.69 8.73 -0.81
CA LEU A 13 -4.53 7.75 -1.49
C LEU A 13 -5.68 7.27 -0.60
N ILE A 14 -5.39 6.89 0.65
CA ILE A 14 -6.41 6.45 1.60
C ILE A 14 -7.40 7.59 1.89
N MET A 15 -6.91 8.80 2.14
CA MET A 15 -7.77 9.97 2.38
C MET A 15 -8.72 10.24 1.21
N ASN A 16 -8.21 10.22 -0.02
CA ASN A 16 -9.00 10.47 -1.23
C ASN A 16 -10.02 9.36 -1.48
N THR A 17 -9.59 8.10 -1.35
CA THR A 17 -10.45 6.90 -1.55
C THR A 17 -11.67 6.93 -0.64
N PHE A 18 -11.48 7.33 0.63
CA PHE A 18 -12.55 7.35 1.63
C PHE A 18 -13.08 8.75 1.94
N SER A 19 -12.77 9.75 1.11
CA SER A 19 -13.12 11.17 1.35
C SER A 19 -14.61 11.38 1.56
N ASN A 20 -15.45 10.69 0.76
CA ASN A 20 -16.90 10.78 0.81
C ASN A 20 -17.56 9.73 1.73
N VAL A 21 -16.77 8.93 2.46
CA VAL A 21 -17.30 7.94 3.39
C VAL A 21 -17.55 8.61 4.74
N PRO A 22 -18.76 8.48 5.33
CA PRO A 22 -19.05 9.00 6.66
C PRO A 22 -18.11 8.43 7.73
N GLU A 23 -17.80 9.23 8.74
CA GLU A 23 -16.82 8.86 9.77
C GLU A 23 -17.23 7.60 10.56
N ASP A 24 -18.53 7.42 10.84
CA ASP A 24 -19.03 6.21 11.50
C ASP A 24 -18.78 4.94 10.67
N ARG A 25 -18.85 5.05 9.33
CA ARG A 25 -18.57 3.96 8.39
C ARG A 25 -17.08 3.65 8.33
N LYS A 26 -16.22 4.68 8.33
CA LYS A 26 -14.76 4.49 8.44
C LYS A 26 -14.38 3.79 9.75
N ASN A 27 -14.98 4.20 10.86
CA ASN A 27 -14.77 3.58 12.17
C ASN A 27 -15.20 2.09 12.18
N LYS A 28 -16.35 1.76 11.59
CA LYS A 28 -16.80 0.37 11.44
C LYS A 28 -15.88 -0.46 10.55
N LEU A 29 -15.35 0.13 9.48
CA LEU A 29 -14.37 -0.52 8.61
C LEU A 29 -13.08 -0.82 9.38
N ASN A 30 -12.51 0.17 10.07
CA ASN A 30 -11.30 0.02 10.87
C ASN A 30 -11.46 -1.05 11.97
N ALA A 31 -12.60 -1.04 12.68
CA ALA A 31 -12.90 -2.05 13.69
C ALA A 31 -13.00 -3.47 13.09
N SER A 32 -13.58 -3.59 11.89
CA SER A 32 -13.68 -4.87 11.18
C SER A 32 -12.32 -5.36 10.71
N LEU A 33 -11.50 -4.48 10.13
CA LEU A 33 -10.13 -4.78 9.73
C LEU A 33 -9.29 -5.23 10.92
N SER A 34 -9.33 -4.50 12.04
CA SER A 34 -8.62 -4.86 13.27
C SER A 34 -9.01 -6.25 13.78
N ARG A 35 -10.31 -6.58 13.77
CA ARG A 35 -10.77 -7.92 14.16
C ARG A 35 -10.30 -9.01 13.18
N ILE A 36 -10.25 -8.72 11.88
CA ILE A 36 -9.73 -9.67 10.88
C ILE A 36 -8.25 -9.93 11.14
N THR A 37 -7.44 -8.86 11.25
CA THR A 37 -5.99 -8.98 11.37
C THR A 37 -5.51 -9.53 12.72
N THR A 38 -6.33 -9.44 13.77
CA THR A 38 -6.03 -10.01 15.10
C THR A 38 -6.61 -11.40 15.33
N THR A 39 -7.40 -11.94 14.38
CA THR A 39 -7.96 -13.29 14.47
C THR A 39 -7.21 -14.20 13.49
N PRO A 40 -6.38 -15.17 13.95
CA PRO A 40 -5.49 -15.94 13.07
C PRO A 40 -6.18 -16.60 11.88
N ALA A 41 -7.35 -17.24 12.09
CA ALA A 41 -8.10 -17.87 11.01
C ALA A 41 -8.56 -16.86 9.94
N ARG A 42 -9.07 -15.70 10.37
CA ARG A 42 -9.54 -14.64 9.45
C ARG A 42 -8.41 -13.92 8.75
N LEU A 43 -7.27 -13.75 9.44
CA LEU A 43 -6.05 -13.24 8.84
C LEU A 43 -5.56 -14.18 7.74
N GLY A 44 -5.56 -15.49 7.99
CA GLY A 44 -5.22 -16.49 6.98
C GLY A 44 -6.10 -16.39 5.74
N ASP A 45 -7.41 -16.21 5.91
CA ASP A 45 -8.33 -16.02 4.78
C ASP A 45 -8.08 -14.71 4.04
N LEU A 46 -7.88 -13.59 4.75
CA LEU A 46 -7.49 -12.32 4.15
C LEU A 46 -6.18 -12.45 3.33
N CYS A 47 -5.19 -13.16 3.86
CA CYS A 47 -3.91 -13.36 3.20
C CYS A 47 -4.03 -14.15 1.89
N LYS A 48 -4.93 -15.14 1.82
CA LYS A 48 -5.22 -15.86 0.57
C LYS A 48 -5.83 -14.92 -0.47
N GLU A 49 -6.80 -14.11 -0.08
CA GLU A 49 -7.44 -13.12 -0.97
C GLU A 49 -6.41 -12.09 -1.49
N VAL A 50 -5.58 -11.54 -0.60
CA VAL A 50 -4.54 -10.57 -0.98
C VAL A 50 -3.49 -11.22 -1.89
N ALA A 51 -3.12 -12.48 -1.66
CA ALA A 51 -2.22 -13.21 -2.53
C ALA A 51 -2.80 -13.41 -3.95
N GLN A 52 -4.12 -13.57 -4.08
CA GLN A 52 -4.80 -13.66 -5.38
C GLN A 52 -4.85 -12.31 -6.12
N VAL A 53 -5.01 -11.20 -5.38
CA VAL A 53 -4.90 -9.84 -5.97
C VAL A 53 -3.49 -9.60 -6.51
N GLY A 54 -2.47 -10.06 -5.80
CA GLY A 54 -1.09 -9.98 -6.22
C GLY A 54 -0.49 -8.56 -6.14
N MET A 55 0.76 -8.43 -6.60
CA MET A 55 1.45 -7.16 -6.63
C MET A 55 0.87 -6.23 -7.73
N PRO A 56 0.85 -4.91 -7.52
CA PRO A 56 0.47 -3.96 -8.57
C PRO A 56 1.32 -4.13 -9.85
N ASP A 57 0.67 -4.13 -11.01
CA ASP A 57 1.28 -4.21 -12.34
C ASP A 57 1.31 -2.87 -13.09
N TYR A 58 0.84 -1.80 -12.45
CA TYR A 58 0.77 -0.47 -13.03
C TYR A 58 1.98 0.40 -12.70
N TYR A 59 2.28 1.34 -13.59
CA TYR A 59 3.29 2.37 -13.34
C TYR A 59 2.84 3.29 -12.19
N PRO A 60 3.63 3.47 -11.10
CA PRO A 60 3.17 4.10 -9.86
C PRO A 60 3.16 5.63 -9.95
N ASN A 61 2.52 6.18 -10.97
CA ASN A 61 2.51 7.62 -11.29
C ASN A 61 2.06 8.47 -10.11
N TYR A 62 0.99 8.06 -9.42
CA TYR A 62 0.45 8.81 -8.28
C TYR A 62 1.46 8.94 -7.13
N MET A 63 2.28 7.90 -6.91
CA MET A 63 3.33 7.95 -5.88
C MET A 63 4.45 8.88 -6.32
N ILE A 64 4.84 8.84 -7.60
CA ILE A 64 5.91 9.68 -8.16
C ILE A 64 5.54 11.15 -8.02
N LEU A 65 4.30 11.50 -8.37
CA LEU A 65 3.76 12.86 -8.30
C LEU A 65 3.53 13.38 -6.88
N HIS A 66 3.68 12.52 -5.86
CA HIS A 66 3.65 12.90 -4.46
C HIS A 66 5.04 12.90 -3.81
N GLY A 67 6.09 12.61 -4.59
CA GLY A 67 7.48 12.83 -4.18
C GLY A 67 7.89 14.30 -4.25
N ILE A 68 8.95 14.65 -3.53
CA ILE A 68 9.47 16.02 -3.40
C ILE A 68 9.91 16.60 -4.75
N LYS A 69 10.34 15.73 -5.68
CA LYS A 69 10.73 16.16 -7.03
C LYS A 69 9.58 16.74 -7.84
N SER A 70 8.33 16.45 -7.50
CA SER A 70 7.16 17.09 -8.12
C SER A 70 7.11 18.60 -7.85
N PHE A 71 7.78 19.06 -6.80
CA PHE A 71 7.84 20.46 -6.39
C PHE A 71 9.20 21.11 -6.66
N SER A 72 10.25 20.32 -6.90
CA SER A 72 11.64 20.82 -7.02
C SER A 72 12.31 20.50 -8.36
N GLY A 73 11.66 19.77 -9.28
CA GLY A 73 12.24 19.44 -10.57
C GLY A 73 11.36 18.51 -11.41
N ASN A 74 11.99 17.59 -12.15
CA ASN A 74 11.27 16.54 -12.87
C ASN A 74 10.93 15.39 -11.92
N PRO A 75 9.63 15.10 -11.66
CA PRO A 75 9.22 14.06 -10.73
C PRO A 75 9.65 12.65 -11.17
N HIS A 76 9.82 12.39 -12.47
CA HIS A 76 10.18 11.06 -12.98
C HIS A 76 11.69 10.76 -12.89
N ASP A 77 12.52 11.79 -12.74
CA ASP A 77 13.97 11.64 -12.77
C ASP A 77 14.44 10.79 -11.59
N GLY A 78 14.92 9.59 -11.91
CA GLY A 78 15.40 8.63 -10.93
C GLY A 78 14.38 8.36 -9.83
N ALA A 79 13.08 8.25 -10.15
CA ALA A 79 12.00 7.96 -9.20
C ALA A 79 11.86 6.46 -8.88
N LEU A 80 12.25 5.61 -9.84
CA LEU A 80 12.20 4.17 -9.73
C LEU A 80 13.59 3.59 -9.44
N VAL A 81 13.61 2.54 -8.62
CA VAL A 81 14.83 1.78 -8.32
C VAL A 81 15.09 0.85 -9.50
N ALA A 82 16.29 0.90 -10.07
CA ALA A 82 16.69 -0.06 -11.11
C ALA A 82 16.77 -1.48 -10.54
N ASN A 83 16.39 -2.48 -11.33
CA ASN A 83 16.40 -3.90 -10.93
C ASN A 83 15.62 -4.18 -9.63
N PHE A 84 14.51 -3.47 -9.41
CA PHE A 84 13.67 -3.68 -8.24
C PHE A 84 13.09 -5.11 -8.23
N ASP A 85 13.39 -5.86 -7.17
CA ASP A 85 12.83 -7.19 -6.95
C ASP A 85 11.37 -7.09 -6.46
N ALA A 86 10.45 -6.94 -7.42
CA ALA A 86 9.03 -6.82 -7.14
C ALA A 86 8.47 -8.08 -6.46
N THR A 87 8.90 -9.27 -6.90
CA THR A 87 8.43 -10.56 -6.38
C THR A 87 8.87 -10.77 -4.94
N GLY A 88 10.16 -10.59 -4.64
CA GLY A 88 10.68 -10.72 -3.28
C GLY A 88 10.12 -9.64 -2.35
N THR A 89 9.98 -8.40 -2.84
CA THR A 89 9.37 -7.33 -2.05
C THR A 89 7.90 -7.63 -1.74
N TRP A 90 7.13 -8.14 -2.69
CA TRP A 90 5.74 -8.51 -2.46
C TRP A 90 5.60 -9.61 -1.39
N LYS A 91 6.40 -10.69 -1.50
CA LYS A 91 6.47 -11.73 -0.47
C LYS A 91 6.84 -11.16 0.90
N GLY A 92 7.83 -10.28 0.93
CA GLY A 92 8.24 -9.57 2.15
C GLY A 92 7.13 -8.72 2.75
N LEU A 93 6.31 -8.04 1.94
CA LEU A 93 5.18 -7.25 2.42
C LEU A 93 4.07 -8.15 2.99
N LEU A 94 3.76 -9.28 2.36
CA LEU A 94 2.78 -10.23 2.90
C LEU A 94 3.22 -10.72 4.28
N SER A 95 4.49 -11.08 4.45
CA SER A 95 5.02 -11.57 5.72
C SER A 95 5.24 -10.46 6.77
N ALA A 96 5.93 -9.38 6.43
CA ALA A 96 6.37 -8.37 7.42
C ALA A 96 5.38 -7.22 7.63
N TYR A 97 4.54 -6.90 6.64
CA TYR A 97 3.55 -5.82 6.78
C TYR A 97 2.18 -6.38 7.17
N LEU A 98 1.69 -7.37 6.42
CA LEU A 98 0.39 -7.98 6.69
C LEU A 98 0.44 -9.11 7.72
N HIS A 99 1.62 -9.60 8.09
CA HIS A 99 1.81 -10.69 9.06
C HIS A 99 1.12 -11.98 8.63
N CYS A 100 1.11 -12.25 7.32
CA CYS A 100 0.54 -13.48 6.80
C CYS A 100 1.29 -14.71 7.31
N PRO A 101 0.56 -15.77 7.71
CA PRO A 101 1.18 -17.06 8.04
C PRO A 101 1.80 -17.70 6.79
N ASP A 102 2.84 -18.50 7.00
CA ASP A 102 3.51 -19.27 5.94
C ASP A 102 2.61 -20.33 5.30
#